data_AF-A0A915KVS1-F1
#
_entry.id   AF-A0A915KVS1-F1
#
_cell.length_a   1.000
_cell.length_b   1.000
_cell.length_c   1.000
_cell.angle_alpha   90.00
_cell.angle_beta   90.00
_cell.angle_gamma   90.00
#
_symmetry.space_group_name_H-M   'P 1'
#
loop_
_entity.id
_entity.type
_entity.pdbx_description
1 polymer ?
#
loop_
_entity_poly.entity_id
_entity_poly.type
_entity_poly.pdbx_seq_one_letter_code
_entity_poly.pdbx_strand_id
1 'polypeptide(L)'
;RIRRDLLIDNSSRSIEWFKTFHTLINTGKNEGRGFTVNIPWSGEAMGDAEYLAAWRCVVEPVLDQFRPDLILVSCGFDAAAGHWNAVGGYNLSSQMFGWMTARLAARYPVVLILEGGYNLAAISDAAECCVRALLTLQCPTTAAAATTSDDDDAERQFAASFDRLANDSARRTLKRVCQIQQRYWSTVDWAPAFLTQNQYVQSARLRRQFADLSVERRDQASGGGEPTCRTNLVVVKSEPQSSADGSASSNDCSTSSSSGDVAC
;
A
#
# COMPACT_ATOMS: atom_id res chain seq x y z
N ARG A 1 -13.00 16.53 -14.69
CA ARG A 1 -11.72 16.21 -14.02
C ARG A 1 -11.88 14.86 -13.33
N ILE A 2 -11.11 13.85 -13.73
CA ILE A 2 -11.08 12.56 -13.01
C ILE A 2 -10.02 12.69 -11.91
N ARG A 3 -10.34 12.21 -10.70
CA ARG A 3 -9.41 12.23 -9.57
C ARG A 3 -8.32 11.19 -9.78
N ARG A 4 -7.07 11.50 -9.41
CA ARG A 4 -5.94 10.55 -9.47
C ARG A 4 -5.90 9.74 -8.18
N ASP A 5 -6.91 8.90 -7.98
CA ASP A 5 -6.97 7.96 -6.89
C ASP A 5 -5.95 6.83 -7.15
N LEU A 6 -5.16 6.46 -6.14
CA LEU A 6 -4.13 5.42 -6.22
C LEU A 6 -4.65 4.13 -5.57
N LEU A 7 -4.58 3.01 -6.29
CA LEU A 7 -4.85 1.67 -5.75
C LEU A 7 -3.53 0.90 -5.63
N ILE A 8 -3.14 0.56 -4.39
CA ILE A 8 -2.10 -0.44 -4.11
C ILE A 8 -2.83 -1.74 -3.75
N ASP A 9 -3.06 -2.59 -4.74
CA ASP A 9 -3.53 -3.97 -4.54
C ASP A 9 -2.31 -4.79 -4.09
N ASN A 10 -2.14 -5.07 -2.79
CA ASN A 10 -0.98 -5.79 -2.26
C ASN A 10 -1.09 -7.32 -2.50
N SER A 11 -1.73 -7.68 -3.62
CA SER A 11 -2.22 -9.02 -3.86
C SER A 11 -2.55 -9.26 -5.33
N SER A 12 -3.03 -10.47 -5.61
CA SER A 12 -3.98 -10.77 -6.69
C SER A 12 -4.42 -12.21 -6.47
N ARG A 13 -5.70 -12.61 -6.55
CA ARG A 13 -6.92 -11.89 -6.92
C ARG A 13 -8.16 -12.74 -6.54
N SER A 14 -9.37 -12.19 -6.65
CA SER A 14 -10.63 -12.95 -6.42
C SER A 14 -11.23 -13.57 -7.69
N ILE A 15 -12.21 -14.43 -7.44
CA ILE A 15 -13.35 -14.72 -8.33
C ILE A 15 -14.17 -13.43 -8.52
N GLU A 16 -14.59 -13.15 -9.77
CA GLU A 16 -15.97 -12.83 -10.19
C GLU A 16 -15.97 -12.38 -11.66
N TRP A 17 -17.17 -12.24 -12.23
CA TRP A 17 -17.44 -12.32 -13.67
C TRP A 17 -16.86 -11.17 -14.53
N PHE A 18 -16.61 -11.49 -15.81
CA PHE A 18 -16.13 -10.60 -16.89
C PHE A 18 -14.67 -10.07 -16.82
N LYS A 19 -13.78 -10.97 -17.26
CA LYS A 19 -12.52 -10.72 -18.01
C LYS A 19 -11.27 -10.27 -17.24
N THR A 20 -10.26 -11.13 -17.38
CA THR A 20 -8.81 -10.86 -17.34
C THR A 20 -8.20 -10.56 -15.98
N PHE A 21 -7.17 -11.36 -15.65
CA PHE A 21 -6.20 -11.22 -14.57
C PHE A 21 -5.86 -9.77 -14.16
N HIS A 22 -5.62 -9.53 -12.87
CA HIS A 22 -4.59 -8.56 -12.45
C HIS A 22 -3.24 -9.22 -12.72
N THR A 23 -2.88 -9.33 -14.00
CA THR A 23 -1.49 -9.58 -14.36
C THR A 23 -0.66 -8.43 -13.81
N LEU A 24 0.58 -8.74 -13.45
CA LEU A 24 1.67 -7.80 -13.08
C LEU A 24 1.68 -6.48 -13.89
N ILE A 25 1.20 -6.50 -15.13
CA ILE A 25 1.18 -5.39 -16.08
C ILE A 25 -0.04 -4.46 -15.96
N ASN A 26 -1.09 -4.79 -15.20
CA ASN A 26 -2.21 -3.87 -15.02
C ASN A 26 -1.77 -2.71 -14.14
N THR A 27 -1.55 -1.56 -14.77
CA THR A 27 -1.09 -0.33 -14.13
C THR A 27 -2.12 0.79 -14.23
N GLY A 28 -3.39 0.45 -14.45
CA GLY A 28 -4.46 1.41 -14.69
C GLY A 28 -4.57 1.81 -16.16
N LYS A 29 -5.49 2.73 -16.48
CA LYS A 29 -5.80 3.18 -17.85
C LYS A 29 -5.88 4.71 -17.90
N ASN A 30 -5.65 5.26 -19.09
CA ASN A 30 -5.74 6.70 -19.38
C ASN A 30 -4.98 7.54 -18.35
N GLU A 31 -5.61 8.55 -17.75
CA GLU A 31 -5.02 9.42 -16.72
C GLU A 31 -4.63 8.70 -15.42
N GLY A 32 -5.20 7.52 -15.16
CA GLY A 32 -4.88 6.64 -14.04
C GLY A 32 -3.75 5.65 -14.30
N ARG A 33 -3.05 5.73 -15.44
CA ARG A 33 -1.89 4.85 -15.72
C ARG A 33 -0.73 5.20 -14.77
N GLY A 34 -0.18 4.18 -14.11
CA GLY A 34 0.79 4.30 -13.01
C GLY A 34 0.13 4.23 -11.63
N PHE A 35 -1.15 4.60 -11.52
CA PHE A 35 -1.89 4.69 -10.25
C PHE A 35 -2.64 3.39 -9.88
N THR A 36 -2.24 2.26 -10.49
CA THR A 36 -2.58 0.93 -10.00
C THR A 36 -1.30 0.12 -9.80
N VAL A 37 -1.04 -0.25 -8.55
CA VAL A 37 0.14 -0.97 -8.11
C VAL A 37 -0.29 -2.32 -7.57
N ASN A 38 -0.23 -3.34 -8.42
CA ASN A 38 -0.51 -4.73 -8.03
C ASN A 38 0.78 -5.39 -7.50
N ILE A 39 0.68 -6.11 -6.38
CA ILE A 39 1.75 -6.95 -5.82
C ILE A 39 1.27 -8.42 -5.82
N PRO A 40 1.27 -9.08 -7.00
CA PRO A 40 0.74 -10.42 -7.14
C PRO A 40 1.73 -11.46 -6.61
N TRP A 41 1.54 -11.82 -5.34
CA TRP A 41 2.20 -12.96 -4.71
C TRP A 41 2.02 -14.24 -5.54
N SER A 42 3.10 -15.00 -5.70
CA SER A 42 3.12 -16.23 -6.48
C SER A 42 4.08 -17.23 -5.83
N GLY A 43 3.79 -18.52 -5.94
CA GLY A 43 4.61 -19.59 -5.34
C GLY A 43 4.16 -19.99 -3.94
N GLU A 44 4.97 -19.66 -2.93
CA GLU A 44 4.86 -20.20 -1.57
C GLU A 44 3.86 -19.42 -0.70
N ALA A 45 3.57 -19.94 0.50
CA ALA A 45 2.83 -19.20 1.51
C ALA A 45 3.63 -17.98 1.98
N MET A 46 3.02 -16.80 1.97
CA MET A 46 3.65 -15.55 2.40
C MET A 46 3.47 -15.35 3.90
N GLY A 47 4.43 -14.68 4.55
CA GLY A 47 4.35 -14.25 5.94
C GLY A 47 4.85 -12.82 6.13
N ASP A 48 5.13 -12.48 7.39
CA ASP A 48 5.54 -11.14 7.80
C ASP A 48 6.79 -10.63 7.08
N ALA A 49 7.79 -11.49 6.87
CA ALA A 49 9.06 -11.12 6.22
C ALA A 49 8.86 -10.71 4.75
N GLU A 50 7.94 -11.38 4.05
CA GLU A 50 7.56 -11.09 2.67
C GLU A 50 6.78 -9.78 2.58
N TYR A 51 5.83 -9.54 3.49
CA TYR A 51 5.08 -8.28 3.53
C TYR A 51 5.98 -7.11 3.95
N LEU A 52 6.90 -7.30 4.89
CA LEU A 52 7.93 -6.30 5.23
C LEU A 52 8.80 -5.97 4.01
N ALA A 53 9.17 -6.96 3.20
CA ALA A 53 9.89 -6.73 1.94
C ALA A 53 9.05 -5.96 0.91
N ALA A 54 7.75 -6.27 0.75
CA ALA A 54 6.84 -5.51 -0.11
C ALA A 54 6.74 -4.04 0.31
N TRP A 55 6.67 -3.80 1.62
CA TRP A 55 6.63 -2.48 2.20
C TRP A 55 7.89 -1.66 1.90
N ARG A 56 9.09 -2.23 2.15
CA ARG A 56 10.38 -1.57 1.89
C ARG A 56 10.63 -1.26 0.40
N CYS A 57 10.11 -2.09 -0.51
CA CYS A 57 10.37 -1.98 -1.96
C CYS A 57 9.34 -1.14 -2.71
N VAL A 58 8.06 -1.24 -2.33
CA VAL A 58 6.93 -0.75 -3.13
C VAL A 58 6.01 0.14 -2.32
N VAL A 59 5.52 -0.30 -1.15
CA VAL A 59 4.46 0.46 -0.45
C VAL A 59 4.98 1.78 0.12
N GLU A 60 6.05 1.78 0.93
CA GLU A 60 6.61 3.04 1.45
C GLU A 60 7.12 3.95 0.32
N PRO A 61 7.91 3.47 -0.68
CA PRO A 61 8.37 4.31 -1.77
C PRO A 61 7.26 4.95 -2.63
N VAL A 62 6.17 4.23 -2.91
CA VAL A 62 5.01 4.78 -3.65
C VAL A 62 4.26 5.80 -2.80
N LEU A 63 4.03 5.53 -1.51
CA LEU A 63 3.39 6.50 -0.60
C LEU A 63 4.23 7.76 -0.42
N ASP A 64 5.56 7.63 -0.33
CA ASP A 64 6.52 8.74 -0.24
C ASP A 64 6.48 9.65 -1.47
N GLN A 65 6.37 9.06 -2.68
CA GLN A 65 6.28 9.84 -3.92
C GLN A 65 4.88 10.41 -4.15
N PHE A 66 3.82 9.65 -3.86
CA PHE A 66 2.43 10.07 -4.08
C PHE A 66 1.98 11.17 -3.10
N ARG A 67 2.33 11.02 -1.81
CA ARG A 67 1.89 11.88 -0.68
C ARG A 67 0.37 12.08 -0.64
N PRO A 68 -0.40 11.07 -0.18
CA PRO A 68 -1.85 11.18 -0.02
C PRO A 68 -2.27 12.11 1.12
N ASP A 69 -3.54 12.49 1.09
CA ASP A 69 -4.20 13.25 2.17
C ASP A 69 -5.15 12.36 3.00
N LEU A 70 -5.54 11.20 2.47
CA LEU A 70 -6.36 10.19 3.14
C LEU A 70 -6.05 8.79 2.60
N ILE A 71 -6.06 7.78 3.48
CA ILE A 71 -5.86 6.38 3.14
C ILE A 71 -7.05 5.54 3.60
N LEU A 72 -7.58 4.70 2.71
CA LEU A 72 -8.69 3.79 2.93
C LEU A 72 -8.18 2.34 2.75
N VAL A 73 -8.13 1.57 3.84
CA VAL A 73 -7.64 0.19 3.81
C VAL A 73 -8.82 -0.77 3.67
N SER A 74 -8.85 -1.56 2.58
CA SER A 74 -9.77 -2.70 2.44
C SER A 74 -9.14 -3.86 3.22
N CYS A 75 -9.45 -3.87 4.51
CA CYS A 75 -8.75 -4.60 5.56
C CYS A 75 -9.31 -6.03 5.67
N GLY A 76 -8.82 -6.90 4.78
CA GLY A 76 -9.02 -8.34 4.89
C GLY A 76 -7.97 -8.96 5.83
N PHE A 77 -8.42 -9.86 6.70
CA PHE A 77 -7.59 -10.65 7.61
C PHE A 77 -7.44 -12.12 7.17
N ASP A 78 -7.93 -12.47 5.97
CA ASP A 78 -7.80 -13.82 5.37
C ASP A 78 -6.35 -14.20 4.98
N ALA A 79 -5.44 -13.22 4.97
CA ALA A 79 -4.00 -13.46 4.89
C ALA A 79 -3.34 -13.85 6.25
N ALA A 80 -4.05 -13.74 7.37
CA ALA A 80 -3.55 -14.15 8.68
C ALA A 80 -3.46 -15.68 8.81
N ALA A 81 -2.56 -16.16 9.67
CA ALA A 81 -2.39 -17.58 9.95
C ALA A 81 -3.71 -18.25 10.38
N GLY A 82 -3.85 -19.55 10.07
CA GLY A 82 -5.05 -20.33 10.41
C GLY A 82 -6.22 -20.20 9.42
N HIS A 83 -6.02 -19.56 8.26
CA HIS A 83 -6.96 -19.59 7.13
C HIS A 83 -6.64 -20.71 6.14
N TRP A 84 -7.67 -21.39 5.61
CA TRP A 84 -7.50 -22.52 4.69
C TRP A 84 -7.07 -22.08 3.28
N ASN A 85 -6.26 -22.91 2.62
CA ASN A 85 -5.48 -22.58 1.42
C ASN A 85 -6.26 -22.10 0.17
N ALA A 86 -7.59 -22.18 0.15
CA ALA A 86 -8.42 -21.72 -0.96
C ALA A 86 -9.31 -20.50 -0.63
N VAL A 87 -9.11 -19.87 0.54
CA VAL A 87 -9.46 -18.46 0.80
C VAL A 87 -8.27 -17.63 1.31
N GLY A 88 -7.32 -18.28 1.99
CA GLY A 88 -6.12 -17.66 2.56
C GLY A 88 -4.87 -18.48 2.23
N GLY A 89 -4.36 -19.24 3.21
CA GLY A 89 -3.13 -20.04 3.06
C GLY A 89 -1.83 -19.25 3.26
N TYR A 90 -1.91 -18.02 3.77
CA TYR A 90 -0.77 -17.23 4.22
C TYR A 90 -0.66 -17.27 5.75
N ASN A 91 0.52 -16.92 6.25
CA ASN A 91 0.89 -17.02 7.66
C ASN A 91 1.39 -15.67 8.18
N LEU A 92 0.58 -14.61 7.99
CA LEU A 92 0.83 -13.33 8.66
C LEU A 92 0.43 -13.41 10.13
N SER A 93 1.20 -12.74 10.98
CA SER A 93 0.85 -12.50 12.38
C SER A 93 -0.12 -11.32 12.51
N SER A 94 -0.96 -11.34 13.54
CA SER A 94 -1.85 -10.24 13.92
C SER A 94 -1.07 -8.93 14.15
N GLN A 95 0.11 -9.06 14.75
CA GLN A 95 1.08 -7.99 14.96
C GLN A 95 1.51 -7.32 13.64
N MET A 96 1.61 -8.05 12.53
CA MET A 96 1.95 -7.47 11.23
C MET A 96 0.83 -6.57 10.67
N PHE A 97 -0.45 -6.89 10.90
CA PHE A 97 -1.56 -5.99 10.56
C PHE A 97 -1.53 -4.71 11.41
N GLY A 98 -1.23 -4.83 12.70
CA GLY A 98 -0.96 -3.68 13.58
C GLY A 98 0.23 -2.84 13.12
N TRP A 99 1.33 -3.47 12.71
CA TRP A 99 2.53 -2.81 12.18
C TRP A 99 2.24 -1.99 10.92
N MET A 100 1.56 -2.61 9.94
CA MET A 100 1.13 -1.93 8.71
C MET A 100 0.21 -0.75 9.03
N THR A 101 -0.72 -0.92 9.98
CA THR A 101 -1.64 0.14 10.42
C THR A 101 -0.90 1.31 11.06
N ALA A 102 -0.01 1.06 12.02
CA ALA A 102 0.81 2.09 12.66
C ALA A 102 1.66 2.86 11.63
N ARG A 103 2.23 2.15 10.64
CA ARG A 103 3.05 2.73 9.56
C ARG A 103 2.28 3.71 8.66
N LEU A 104 0.98 3.46 8.43
CA LEU A 104 0.10 4.41 7.74
C LEU A 104 -0.30 5.57 8.67
N ALA A 105 -0.79 5.25 9.87
CA ALA A 105 -1.42 6.20 10.78
C ALA A 105 -0.44 7.22 11.39
N ALA A 106 0.83 6.85 11.56
CA ALA A 106 1.90 7.77 11.99
C ALA A 106 2.27 8.84 10.93
N ARG A 107 1.60 8.86 9.77
CA ARG A 107 1.95 9.69 8.61
C ARG A 107 0.76 10.34 7.91
N TYR A 108 -0.39 9.67 7.88
CA TYR A 108 -1.57 10.07 7.10
C TYR A 108 -2.86 9.76 7.89
N PRO A 109 -3.98 10.46 7.62
CA PRO A 109 -5.30 10.00 8.04
C PRO A 109 -5.61 8.62 7.44
N VAL A 110 -6.06 7.68 8.27
CA VAL A 110 -6.35 6.28 7.89
C VAL A 110 -7.76 5.91 8.32
N VAL A 111 -8.49 5.24 7.43
CA VAL A 111 -9.72 4.50 7.75
C VAL A 111 -9.50 3.03 7.38
N LEU A 112 -9.78 2.13 8.32
CA LEU A 112 -9.83 0.69 8.07
C LEU A 112 -11.27 0.27 7.81
N ILE A 113 -11.48 -0.55 6.79
CA ILE A 113 -12.79 -1.10 6.41
C ILE A 113 -12.64 -2.63 6.42
N LEU A 114 -13.31 -3.33 7.33
CA LEU A 114 -13.24 -4.79 7.44
C LEU A 114 -13.83 -5.44 6.17
N GLU A 115 -13.09 -6.38 5.59
CA GLU A 115 -13.45 -7.06 4.34
C GLU A 115 -13.40 -8.60 4.53
N GLY A 116 -12.36 -9.27 3.98
CA GLY A 116 -12.19 -10.72 4.08
C GLY A 116 -11.70 -11.21 5.44
N GLY A 117 -11.89 -12.50 5.71
CA GLY A 117 -11.53 -13.15 6.98
C GLY A 117 -12.55 -14.23 7.33
N TYR A 118 -12.08 -15.42 7.68
CA TYR A 118 -12.92 -16.61 7.88
C TYR A 118 -12.56 -17.41 9.14
N ASN A 119 -11.48 -17.07 9.85
CA ASN A 119 -11.12 -17.61 11.15
C ASN A 119 -11.37 -16.54 12.24
N LEU A 120 -12.34 -16.78 13.12
CA LEU A 120 -12.80 -15.80 14.11
C LEU A 120 -11.72 -15.35 15.11
N ALA A 121 -10.77 -16.22 15.47
CA ALA A 121 -9.65 -15.85 16.33
C ALA A 121 -8.73 -14.87 15.60
N ALA A 122 -8.19 -15.31 14.44
CA ALA A 122 -7.28 -14.49 13.63
C ALA A 122 -7.87 -13.13 13.21
N ILE A 123 -9.19 -13.06 12.93
CA ILE A 123 -9.90 -11.78 12.70
C ILE A 123 -9.86 -10.90 13.95
N SER A 124 -10.17 -11.46 15.12
CA SER A 124 -10.24 -10.72 16.39
C SER A 124 -8.88 -10.18 16.79
N ASP A 125 -7.85 -11.03 16.76
CA ASP A 125 -6.48 -10.70 17.15
C ASP A 125 -5.89 -9.62 16.23
N ALA A 126 -6.09 -9.75 14.91
CA ALA A 126 -5.62 -8.77 13.93
C ALA A 126 -6.40 -7.46 13.99
N ALA A 127 -7.72 -7.51 14.20
CA ALA A 127 -8.53 -6.31 14.42
C ALA A 127 -8.11 -5.57 15.70
N GLU A 128 -7.81 -6.29 16.78
CA GLU A 128 -7.31 -5.68 18.01
C GLU A 128 -5.95 -5.02 17.78
N CYS A 129 -5.00 -5.72 17.13
CA CYS A 129 -3.69 -5.15 16.77
C CYS A 129 -3.82 -3.89 15.91
N CYS A 130 -4.75 -3.86 14.95
CA CYS A 130 -5.09 -2.69 14.15
C CYS A 130 -5.64 -1.53 15.00
N VAL A 131 -6.63 -1.78 15.86
CA VAL A 131 -7.23 -0.73 16.72
C VAL A 131 -6.22 -0.20 17.75
N ARG A 132 -5.42 -1.09 18.36
CA ARG A 132 -4.33 -0.76 19.29
C ARG A 132 -3.29 0.15 18.60
N ALA A 133 -2.95 -0.13 17.34
CA ALA A 133 -2.06 0.69 16.52
C ALA A 133 -2.66 2.07 16.17
N LEU A 134 -3.96 2.17 15.88
CA LEU A 134 -4.63 3.46 15.64
C LEU A 134 -4.70 4.33 16.90
N LEU A 135 -4.94 3.74 18.07
CA LEU A 135 -5.06 4.46 19.34
C LEU A 135 -3.72 4.95 19.89
N THR A 136 -2.66 4.16 19.72
CA THR A 136 -1.32 4.50 20.25
C THR A 136 -0.43 5.24 19.25
N LEU A 137 -0.71 5.11 17.94
CA LEU A 137 0.21 5.41 16.84
C LEU A 137 1.57 4.69 16.95
N GLN A 138 1.65 3.62 17.76
CA GLN A 138 2.86 2.86 18.01
C GLN A 138 2.86 1.54 17.24
N CYS A 139 4.06 1.21 16.75
CA CYS A 139 4.40 -0.08 16.20
C CYS A 139 4.32 -1.16 17.31
N PRO A 140 3.68 -2.33 17.08
CA PRO A 140 3.88 -3.51 17.93
C PRO A 140 5.38 -3.74 18.12
N THR A 141 5.83 -3.80 19.37
CA THR A 141 7.20 -3.42 19.71
C THR A 141 8.16 -4.61 19.62
N THR A 142 9.36 -4.41 19.07
CA THR A 142 10.40 -5.46 19.01
C THR A 142 11.13 -5.67 20.35
N ALA A 143 10.58 -5.15 21.45
CA ALA A 143 11.15 -5.22 22.79
C ALA A 143 10.15 -5.99 23.66
N ALA A 144 10.47 -7.24 23.97
CA ALA A 144 9.63 -8.11 24.77
C ALA A 144 9.37 -7.48 26.15
N ALA A 145 8.14 -7.03 26.39
CA ALA A 145 7.65 -6.71 27.72
C ALA A 145 7.39 -8.04 28.42
N ALA A 146 8.22 -8.39 29.41
CA ALA A 146 8.28 -9.76 29.94
C ALA A 146 7.01 -10.14 30.75
N THR A 147 6.05 -10.77 30.07
CA THR A 147 4.86 -11.40 30.66
C THR A 147 4.67 -12.79 30.06
N THR A 148 4.91 -13.82 30.86
CA THR A 148 4.89 -15.22 30.43
C THR A 148 3.46 -15.71 30.13
N SER A 149 3.03 -15.54 28.88
CA SER A 149 1.78 -16.03 28.29
C SER A 149 2.01 -16.39 26.82
N ASP A 150 1.04 -17.04 26.16
CA ASP A 150 1.20 -17.45 24.75
C ASP A 150 1.39 -16.26 23.78
N ASP A 151 0.95 -15.05 24.16
CA ASP A 151 1.18 -13.79 23.44
C ASP A 151 2.68 -13.50 23.22
N ASP A 152 3.50 -13.88 24.20
CA ASP A 152 4.94 -13.66 24.26
C ASP A 152 5.63 -14.34 23.05
N ASP A 153 5.18 -15.54 22.66
CA ASP A 153 5.71 -16.29 21.52
C ASP A 153 5.25 -15.74 20.16
N ALA A 154 4.02 -15.21 20.07
CA ALA A 154 3.55 -14.51 18.88
C ALA A 154 4.34 -13.20 18.63
N GLU A 155 4.58 -12.40 19.68
CA GLU A 155 5.41 -11.20 19.58
C GLU A 155 6.89 -11.54 19.26
N ARG A 156 7.44 -12.63 19.82
CA ARG A 156 8.79 -13.13 19.47
C ARG A 156 8.88 -13.57 18.01
N GLN A 157 7.89 -14.29 17.49
CA GLN A 157 7.86 -14.74 16.09
C GLN A 157 7.75 -13.57 15.11
N PHE A 158 6.95 -12.56 15.46
CA PHE A 158 6.84 -11.30 14.73
C PHE A 158 8.15 -10.50 14.79
N ALA A 159 8.76 -10.31 15.96
CA ALA A 159 10.05 -9.65 16.10
C ALA A 159 11.16 -10.36 15.29
N ALA A 160 11.17 -11.70 15.28
CA ALA A 160 12.06 -12.51 14.46
C ALA A 160 11.75 -12.44 12.95
N SER A 161 10.66 -11.82 12.50
CA SER A 161 10.41 -11.57 11.07
C SER A 161 11.32 -10.48 10.49
N PHE A 162 11.74 -9.51 11.31
CA PHE A 162 12.54 -8.39 10.85
C PHE A 162 13.93 -8.82 10.39
N ASP A 163 14.55 -9.81 11.05
CA ASP A 163 15.85 -10.36 10.67
C ASP A 163 15.77 -11.57 9.73
N ARG A 164 14.56 -11.98 9.32
CA ARG A 164 14.37 -12.93 8.21
C ARG A 164 14.43 -12.23 6.86
N LEU A 165 14.90 -12.95 5.85
CA LEU A 165 14.77 -12.57 4.44
C LEU A 165 13.44 -13.11 3.90
N ALA A 166 12.82 -12.37 2.99
CA ALA A 166 11.67 -12.86 2.23
C ALA A 166 12.06 -14.08 1.37
N ASN A 167 11.15 -15.05 1.24
CA ASN A 167 11.37 -16.27 0.46
C ASN A 167 11.60 -16.01 -1.04
N ASP A 168 12.13 -17.00 -1.76
CA ASP A 168 12.52 -16.81 -3.16
C ASP A 168 11.35 -16.60 -4.13
N SER A 169 10.14 -17.01 -3.76
CA SER A 169 8.95 -16.73 -4.55
C SER A 169 8.50 -15.27 -4.40
N ALA A 170 8.48 -14.75 -3.17
CA ALA A 170 8.28 -13.35 -2.85
C ALA A 170 9.34 -12.43 -3.50
N ARG A 171 10.63 -12.77 -3.38
CA ARG A 171 11.72 -11.96 -3.96
C ARG A 171 11.64 -11.87 -5.48
N ARG A 172 11.21 -12.94 -6.16
CA ARG A 172 10.91 -12.93 -7.60
C ARG A 172 9.71 -12.04 -7.92
N THR A 173 8.60 -12.17 -7.19
CA THR A 173 7.43 -11.28 -7.32
C THR A 173 7.82 -9.80 -7.15
N LEU A 174 8.49 -9.43 -6.06
CA LEU A 174 8.82 -8.03 -5.76
C LEU A 174 9.77 -7.42 -6.79
N LYS A 175 10.81 -8.17 -7.21
CA LYS A 175 11.68 -7.73 -8.32
C LYS A 175 10.89 -7.46 -9.59
N ARG A 176 9.90 -8.32 -9.88
CA ARG A 176 9.06 -8.22 -11.07
C ARG A 176 8.08 -7.05 -11.02
N VAL A 177 7.50 -6.76 -9.85
CA VAL A 177 6.66 -5.58 -9.60
C VAL A 177 7.48 -4.31 -9.79
N CYS A 178 8.67 -4.22 -9.18
CA CYS A 178 9.52 -3.03 -9.27
C CYS A 178 9.91 -2.72 -10.72
N GLN A 179 10.30 -3.72 -11.52
CA GLN A 179 10.62 -3.55 -12.96
C GLN A 179 9.47 -3.01 -13.82
N ILE A 180 8.23 -3.10 -13.33
CA ILE A 180 7.03 -2.53 -13.99
C ILE A 180 6.73 -1.15 -13.41
N GLN A 181 6.80 -0.99 -12.09
CA GLN A 181 6.43 0.23 -11.39
C GLN A 181 7.50 1.34 -11.48
N GLN A 182 8.77 1.01 -11.68
CA GLN A 182 9.88 1.95 -11.95
C GLN A 182 9.68 2.82 -13.22
N ARG A 183 8.68 2.50 -14.05
CA ARG A 183 8.25 3.31 -15.21
C ARG A 183 7.44 4.54 -14.79
N TYR A 184 6.89 4.53 -13.58
CA TYR A 184 5.95 5.53 -13.04
C TYR A 184 6.43 6.10 -11.69
N TRP A 185 7.10 5.27 -10.89
CA TRP A 185 7.56 5.56 -9.53
C TRP A 185 9.09 5.45 -9.46
N SER A 186 9.80 6.58 -9.41
CA SER A 186 11.27 6.61 -9.41
C SER A 186 11.88 6.19 -8.08
N THR A 187 11.10 6.20 -7.00
CA THR A 187 11.51 5.78 -5.65
C THR A 187 11.51 4.25 -5.46
N VAL A 188 10.78 3.51 -6.30
CA VAL A 188 10.61 2.05 -6.18
C VAL A 188 11.91 1.32 -6.54
N ASP A 189 12.35 0.42 -5.67
CA ASP A 189 13.58 -0.36 -5.80
C ASP A 189 13.34 -1.79 -5.33
N TRP A 190 13.90 -2.77 -6.04
CA TRP A 190 13.78 -4.19 -5.68
C TRP A 190 14.90 -4.67 -4.75
N ALA A 191 16.01 -3.95 -4.64
CA ALA A 191 17.13 -4.35 -3.78
C ALA A 191 16.72 -4.58 -2.31
N PRO A 192 15.82 -3.78 -1.69
CA PRO A 192 15.35 -4.02 -0.32
C PRO A 192 14.67 -5.37 -0.07
N ALA A 193 14.18 -6.07 -1.10
CA ALA A 193 13.59 -7.40 -0.96
C ALA A 193 14.64 -8.48 -0.65
N PHE A 194 15.92 -8.16 -0.88
CA PHE A 194 17.06 -9.04 -0.64
C PHE A 194 17.81 -8.67 0.65
N LEU A 195 17.23 -7.79 1.49
CA LEU A 195 17.81 -7.29 2.74
C LEU A 195 16.88 -7.59 3.94
N THR A 196 17.48 -7.93 5.09
CA THR A 196 16.76 -7.92 6.38
C THR A 196 16.41 -6.49 6.81
N GLN A 197 15.62 -6.31 7.86
CA GLN A 197 15.32 -4.97 8.40
C GLN A 197 16.59 -4.23 8.82
N ASN A 198 17.51 -4.91 9.49
CA ASN A 198 18.76 -4.32 9.95
C ASN A 198 19.64 -3.90 8.76
N GLN A 199 19.83 -4.80 7.79
CA GLN A 199 20.54 -4.50 6.54
C GLN A 199 19.87 -3.37 5.74
N TYR A 200 18.53 -3.35 5.67
CA TYR A 200 17.78 -2.29 5.00
C TYR A 200 17.99 -0.94 5.69
N VAL A 201 17.85 -0.85 7.01
CA VAL A 201 18.05 0.38 7.79
C VAL A 201 19.50 0.87 7.69
N GLN A 202 20.49 -0.02 7.73
CA GLN A 202 21.89 0.34 7.47
C GLN A 202 22.07 0.87 6.04
N SER A 203 21.55 0.17 5.04
CA SER A 203 21.62 0.60 3.64
C SER A 203 20.90 1.93 3.39
N ALA A 204 19.80 2.22 4.10
CA ALA A 204 19.05 3.46 4.00
C ALA A 204 19.79 4.64 4.66
N ARG A 205 20.48 4.41 5.79
CA ARG A 205 21.37 5.40 6.41
C ARG A 205 22.52 5.77 5.47
N LEU A 206 23.20 4.76 4.92
CA LEU A 206 24.26 4.94 3.92
C LEU A 206 23.73 5.63 2.66
N ARG A 207 22.61 5.15 2.09
CA ARG A 207 21.95 5.78 0.93
C ARG A 207 21.61 7.25 1.16
N ARG A 208 21.22 7.67 2.37
CA ARG A 208 21.05 9.11 2.67
C ARG A 208 22.38 9.86 2.62
N GLN A 209 23.44 9.33 3.24
CA GLN A 209 24.79 9.90 3.21
C GLN A 209 25.42 9.94 1.80
N PHE A 210 25.00 9.07 0.88
CA PHE A 210 25.47 9.01 -0.51
C PHE A 210 24.50 9.63 -1.54
N ALA A 211 23.23 9.88 -1.19
CA ALA A 211 22.25 10.53 -2.07
C ALA A 211 22.55 12.03 -2.26
N ASP A 212 23.30 12.64 -1.33
CA ASP A 212 23.89 13.96 -1.49
C ASP A 212 24.94 14.03 -2.63
N LEU A 213 25.25 12.91 -3.32
CA LEU A 213 26.41 12.80 -4.22
C LEU A 213 26.14 12.41 -5.70
N SER A 214 25.19 11.53 -6.09
CA SER A 214 24.95 11.19 -7.54
C SER A 214 23.60 10.52 -7.90
N VAL A 215 23.27 10.44 -9.21
CA VAL A 215 21.91 10.13 -9.76
C VAL A 215 21.89 9.23 -11.05
N GLU A 216 20.89 8.34 -11.16
CA GLU A 216 20.29 7.62 -12.33
C GLU A 216 21.07 6.61 -13.25
N ARG A 217 20.43 5.43 -13.51
CA ARG A 217 19.78 5.07 -14.82
C ARG A 217 18.98 3.73 -14.80
N ARG A 218 18.26 3.42 -15.92
CA ARG A 218 17.27 2.31 -16.15
C ARG A 218 17.93 1.08 -16.86
N ASP A 219 17.32 -0.08 -17.21
CA ASP A 219 16.00 -0.41 -17.82
C ASP A 219 15.51 -1.91 -17.61
N GLN A 220 14.65 -2.47 -18.51
CA GLN A 220 13.59 -3.50 -18.25
C GLN A 220 13.78 -4.92 -18.89
N ALA A 221 13.00 -5.95 -18.45
CA ALA A 221 12.79 -7.26 -19.15
C ALA A 221 11.50 -8.06 -18.71
N SER A 222 11.27 -9.27 -19.25
CA SER A 222 10.08 -10.18 -19.11
C SER A 222 10.46 -11.67 -18.85
N GLY A 223 9.61 -12.72 -18.68
CA GLY A 223 8.16 -12.99 -18.86
C GLY A 223 7.60 -14.05 -17.86
N GLY A 224 6.47 -14.74 -18.13
CA GLY A 224 5.94 -15.94 -17.40
C GLY A 224 5.23 -15.75 -16.03
N GLY A 225 4.32 -16.65 -15.60
CA GLY A 225 3.64 -16.59 -14.28
C GLY A 225 2.46 -17.57 -14.03
N GLU A 226 1.90 -17.61 -12.80
CA GLU A 226 0.90 -18.61 -12.34
C GLU A 226 -0.07 -18.12 -11.16
N PRO A 227 -0.38 -18.75 -9.96
CA PRO A 227 -1.63 -18.49 -9.17
C PRO A 227 -1.64 -17.35 -8.09
N THR A 228 -2.68 -17.32 -7.21
CA THR A 228 -3.28 -16.06 -6.63
C THR A 228 -4.04 -16.12 -5.25
N CYS A 229 -3.97 -15.05 -4.40
CA CYS A 229 -4.78 -14.72 -3.17
C CYS A 229 -4.89 -13.17 -2.88
N ARG A 230 -5.65 -12.62 -1.88
CA ARG A 230 -6.09 -11.18 -1.82
C ARG A 230 -5.77 -10.27 -0.58
N THR A 231 -5.65 -8.94 -0.79
CA THR A 231 -5.67 -7.77 0.17
C THR A 231 -5.54 -6.40 -0.59
N ASN A 232 -6.31 -5.33 -0.29
CA ASN A 232 -6.23 -4.02 -1.01
C ASN A 232 -6.02 -2.76 -0.15
N LEU A 233 -5.35 -1.74 -0.72
CA LEU A 233 -5.15 -0.41 -0.14
C LEU A 233 -5.52 0.70 -1.15
N VAL A 234 -6.52 1.53 -0.83
CA VAL A 234 -6.96 2.68 -1.64
C VAL A 234 -6.43 3.97 -1.02
N VAL A 235 -5.90 4.86 -1.86
CA VAL A 235 -5.04 5.98 -1.45
C VAL A 235 -5.49 7.25 -2.17
N VAL A 236 -5.97 8.23 -1.42
CA VAL A 236 -6.73 9.39 -1.93
C VAL A 236 -5.93 10.68 -1.78
N LYS A 237 -6.04 11.57 -2.77
CA LYS A 237 -5.34 12.85 -2.79
C LYS A 237 -6.21 13.99 -3.34
N SER A 238 -6.16 15.12 -2.66
CA SER A 238 -6.75 16.39 -3.05
C SER A 238 -5.85 17.19 -4.01
N GLU A 239 -6.43 18.07 -4.82
CA GLU A 239 -5.67 19.10 -5.52
C GLU A 239 -5.64 20.37 -4.64
N PRO A 240 -4.51 21.09 -4.56
CA PRO A 240 -4.49 22.41 -3.94
C PRO A 240 -5.44 23.34 -4.69
N GLN A 241 -6.21 24.15 -3.97
CA GLN A 241 -7.11 25.12 -4.58
C GLN A 241 -6.29 26.15 -5.37
N SER A 242 -6.51 26.22 -6.68
CA SER A 242 -6.03 27.33 -7.51
C SER A 242 -6.81 28.59 -7.14
N SER A 243 -6.14 29.56 -6.52
CA SER A 243 -6.68 30.88 -6.20
C SER A 243 -7.03 31.65 -7.47
N ALA A 244 -8.27 31.48 -7.93
CA ALA A 244 -8.79 32.14 -9.12
C ALA A 244 -9.34 33.52 -8.77
N ASP A 245 -8.45 34.46 -8.42
CA ASP A 245 -8.76 35.89 -8.35
C ASP A 245 -9.01 36.43 -9.76
N GLY A 246 -10.18 36.12 -10.29
CA GLY A 246 -10.68 36.64 -11.56
C GLY A 246 -11.03 38.12 -11.41
N SER A 247 -10.20 39.00 -11.98
CA SER A 247 -10.43 40.44 -12.01
C SER A 247 -11.73 40.77 -12.77
N ALA A 248 -12.78 41.12 -12.03
CA ALA A 248 -14.05 41.55 -12.60
C ALA A 248 -13.91 42.93 -13.26
N SER A 249 -13.59 42.95 -14.56
CA SER A 249 -13.60 44.17 -15.37
C SER A 249 -15.04 44.67 -15.54
N SER A 250 -15.34 45.83 -14.94
CA SER A 250 -16.62 46.53 -15.11
C SER A 250 -16.77 47.04 -16.55
N ASN A 251 -17.64 46.42 -17.33
CA ASN A 251 -18.15 47.00 -18.57
C ASN A 251 -19.51 47.67 -18.28
N ASP A 252 -19.49 48.98 -18.08
CA ASP A 252 -20.70 49.79 -18.15
C ASP A 252 -21.32 49.70 -19.55
N CYS A 253 -22.63 49.48 -19.62
CA CYS A 253 -23.39 49.54 -20.86
C CYS A 253 -24.72 50.25 -20.63
N SER A 254 -24.67 51.58 -20.63
CA SER A 254 -25.85 52.43 -20.52
C SER A 254 -26.40 52.78 -21.91
N THR A 255 -27.60 52.33 -22.26
CA THR A 255 -28.70 53.20 -22.76
C THR A 255 -30.03 52.48 -22.97
N SER A 256 -31.09 53.25 -22.75
CA SER A 256 -32.51 53.16 -23.16
C SER A 256 -32.84 52.42 -24.48
N SER A 257 -34.07 51.95 -24.75
CA SER A 257 -35.39 52.46 -24.30
C SER A 257 -36.58 51.47 -24.43
N SER A 258 -37.72 51.88 -23.84
CA SER A 258 -39.11 51.67 -24.30
C SER A 258 -39.75 50.27 -24.36
N SER A 259 -40.73 50.08 -23.45
CA SER A 259 -42.12 49.65 -23.70
C SER A 259 -42.43 48.21 -24.15
N GLY A 260 -43.31 47.55 -23.38
CA GLY A 260 -43.99 46.31 -23.78
C GLY A 260 -44.58 45.55 -22.59
N ASP A 261 -45.87 45.78 -22.29
CA ASP A 261 -46.62 44.95 -21.34
C ASP A 261 -46.90 43.55 -21.90
N VAL A 262 -46.95 42.55 -21.02
CA VAL A 262 -48.09 41.63 -20.81
C VAL A 262 -47.71 40.62 -19.72
N ALA A 263 -48.64 40.33 -18.80
CA ALA A 263 -48.47 39.30 -17.78
C ALA A 263 -49.40 38.11 -18.04
N CYS A 264 -48.90 36.89 -17.80
CA CYS A 264 -49.66 35.71 -17.42
C CYS A 264 -48.70 34.69 -16.78
#